data_AF-A0AAV2IKV8-F1
#
_entry.id   AF-A0AAV2IKV8-F1
#
_cell.length_a   1.000
_cell.length_b   1.000
_cell.length_c   1.000
_cell.angle_alpha   90.00
_cell.angle_beta   90.00
_cell.angle_gamma   90.00
#
_symmetry.space_group_name_H-M   'P 1'
#
loop_
_entity.id
_entity.type
_entity.pdbx_description
1 polymer ?
#
loop_
_entity_poly.entity_id
_entity_poly.type
_entity_poly.pdbx_seq_one_letter_code
_entity_poly.pdbx_strand_id
1 'polypeptide(L)'
;MFSGALSKDHGLSQIDIPCLWAALVCVPHFSFSELIEKSVLLWKKMISEINANADHVLGETSLIVLNQLLRSFLICVQSNKLEALPVSCEEVYSILRLYPKNVSSVQIVDFYLSREQNKEFLTEERLEETYKLLEPNLVSSSHNMRLITCHILSMFPVQLPAYDDGITRECAFKTMLTAEKMPLPTVHNYREKLIYLRKLEYGMVVKCLPLGSFQKAPLLFLLGNEFWNFKLLWA
;
A
#
# COMPACT_ATOMS: atom_id res chain seq x y z
N MET A 1 1.30 31.43 8.24
CA MET A 1 2.10 30.71 7.22
C MET A 1 1.39 29.43 6.76
N PHE A 2 1.03 28.51 7.66
CA PHE A 2 0.33 27.24 7.36
C PHE A 2 -1.05 27.41 6.68
N SER A 3 -1.91 28.28 7.20
CA SER A 3 -3.21 28.59 6.58
C SER A 3 -3.05 29.12 5.15
N GLY A 4 -1.97 29.86 4.87
CA GLY A 4 -1.67 30.43 3.55
C GLY A 4 -1.20 29.41 2.52
N ALA A 5 -0.54 28.32 2.95
CA ALA A 5 -0.15 27.23 2.06
C ALA A 5 -1.36 26.38 1.63
N LEU A 6 -2.35 26.23 2.52
CA LEU A 6 -3.60 25.49 2.27
C LEU A 6 -4.70 26.36 1.62
N SER A 7 -4.58 27.69 1.62
CA SER A 7 -5.59 28.62 1.10
C SER A 7 -5.26 29.23 -0.25
N LYS A 8 -4.09 28.96 -0.82
CA LYS A 8 -3.65 29.57 -2.07
C LYS A 8 -4.19 28.78 -3.26
N ASP A 9 -5.03 29.45 -4.04
CA ASP A 9 -5.69 28.94 -5.24
C ASP A 9 -4.74 28.82 -6.45
N HIS A 10 -3.50 28.41 -6.21
CA HIS A 10 -2.50 28.24 -7.26
C HIS A 10 -2.67 26.86 -7.91
N GLY A 11 -2.53 26.77 -9.23
CA GLY A 11 -2.36 25.46 -9.88
C GLY A 11 -1.13 24.74 -9.32
N LEU A 12 -1.10 23.41 -9.37
CA LEU A 12 0.03 22.60 -8.87
C LEU A 12 1.41 23.09 -9.30
N SER A 13 1.52 23.73 -10.47
CA SER A 13 2.78 24.25 -11.03
C SER A 13 3.44 25.39 -10.24
N GLN A 14 2.74 26.04 -9.30
CA GLN A 14 3.29 27.10 -8.44
C GLN A 14 3.36 26.72 -6.95
N ILE A 15 3.00 25.49 -6.60
CA ILE A 15 3.02 25.01 -5.22
C ILE A 15 4.41 24.44 -4.91
N ASP A 16 5.07 24.98 -3.88
CA ASP A 16 6.27 24.37 -3.31
C ASP A 16 5.86 23.06 -2.61
N ILE A 17 5.99 21.94 -3.33
CA ILE A 17 5.63 20.60 -2.88
C ILE A 17 6.26 20.28 -1.51
N PRO A 18 7.58 20.50 -1.28
CA PRO A 18 8.18 20.39 0.04
C PRO A 18 7.46 21.18 1.13
N CYS A 19 7.13 22.46 0.90
CA CYS A 19 6.41 23.27 1.89
C CYS A 19 5.01 22.74 2.17
N LEU A 20 4.29 22.29 1.14
CA LEU A 20 2.95 21.74 1.30
C LEU A 20 2.99 20.43 2.09
N TRP A 21 3.91 19.53 1.74
CA TRP A 21 4.14 18.28 2.48
C TRP A 21 4.46 18.56 3.96
N ALA A 22 5.39 19.48 4.23
CA ALA A 22 5.77 19.85 5.59
C ALA A 22 4.60 20.47 6.37
N ALA A 23 3.79 21.31 5.72
CA ALA A 23 2.60 21.87 6.34
C ALA A 23 1.62 20.78 6.77
N LEU A 24 1.41 19.75 5.92
CA LEU A 24 0.53 18.63 6.20
C LEU A 24 1.02 17.74 7.34
N VAL A 25 2.32 17.58 7.53
CA VAL A 25 2.88 16.89 8.71
C VAL A 25 2.46 17.58 10.01
N CYS A 26 2.36 18.90 10.01
CA CYS A 26 1.98 19.66 11.20
C CYS A 26 0.46 19.67 11.46
N VAL A 27 -0.37 19.38 10.45
CA VAL A 27 -1.84 19.47 10.52
C VAL A 27 -2.46 18.74 11.73
N PRO A 28 -2.08 17.50 12.07
CA PRO A 28 -2.65 16.80 13.21
C PRO A 28 -2.38 17.47 14.58
N HIS A 29 -1.33 18.29 14.66
CA HIS A 29 -0.91 18.97 15.88
C HIS A 29 -1.61 20.31 16.13
N PHE A 30 -2.31 20.85 15.14
CA PHE A 30 -3.10 22.06 15.27
C PHE A 30 -4.58 21.77 15.55
N SER A 31 -5.37 22.83 15.69
CA SER A 31 -6.84 22.79 15.68
C SER A 31 -7.34 22.34 14.30
N PHE A 32 -7.32 21.02 14.07
CA PHE A 32 -7.68 20.40 12.80
C PHE A 32 -9.07 20.79 12.30
N SER A 33 -9.99 21.13 13.23
CA SER A 33 -11.34 21.60 12.95
C SER A 33 -11.38 22.80 11.99
N GLU A 34 -10.41 23.70 12.03
CA GLU A 34 -10.35 24.88 11.14
C GLU A 34 -9.69 24.58 9.78
N LEU A 35 -8.94 23.48 9.70
CA LEU A 35 -8.16 23.11 8.52
C LEU A 35 -8.77 21.97 7.73
N ILE A 36 -9.80 21.30 8.26
CA ILE A 36 -10.40 20.13 7.64
C ILE A 36 -10.98 20.44 6.27
N GLU A 37 -11.79 21.49 6.14
CA GLU A 37 -12.42 21.86 4.87
C GLU A 37 -11.38 22.16 3.79
N LYS A 38 -10.33 22.91 4.15
CA LYS A 38 -9.21 23.21 3.24
C LYS A 38 -8.43 21.96 2.85
N SER A 39 -8.23 21.05 3.79
CA SER A 39 -7.51 19.79 3.57
C SER A 39 -8.32 18.85 2.65
N VAL A 40 -9.65 18.81 2.82
CA VAL A 40 -10.54 18.05 1.94
C VAL A 40 -10.59 18.66 0.54
N LEU A 41 -10.68 19.98 0.44
CA LEU A 41 -10.64 20.68 -0.85
C LEU A 41 -9.31 20.42 -1.57
N LEU A 42 -8.19 20.46 -0.84
CA LEU A 42 -6.87 20.12 -1.36
C LEU A 42 -6.85 18.69 -1.89
N TRP A 43 -7.37 17.71 -1.14
CA TRP A 43 -7.48 16.32 -1.60
C TRP A 43 -8.23 16.25 -2.93
N LYS A 44 -9.44 16.82 -3.00
CA LYS A 44 -10.28 16.78 -4.21
C LYS A 44 -9.60 17.43 -5.41
N LYS A 45 -8.95 18.59 -5.20
CA LYS A 45 -8.20 19.30 -6.24
C LYS A 45 -7.05 18.47 -6.78
N MET A 46 -6.21 17.92 -5.91
CA MET A 46 -5.06 17.11 -6.31
C MET A 46 -5.47 15.84 -7.05
N ILE A 47 -6.54 15.17 -6.61
CA ILE A 47 -7.10 14.00 -7.31
C ILE A 47 -7.61 14.37 -8.69
N SER A 48 -8.35 15.48 -8.81
CA SER A 48 -8.82 15.97 -10.10
C SER A 48 -7.67 16.27 -11.06
N GLU A 49 -6.61 16.93 -10.57
CA GLU A 49 -5.44 17.27 -11.39
C GLU A 49 -4.65 16.02 -11.77
N ILE A 50 -4.45 15.06 -10.86
CA ILE A 50 -3.78 13.79 -11.16
C ILE A 50 -4.56 12.99 -12.22
N ASN A 51 -5.88 12.96 -12.14
CA ASN A 51 -6.73 12.29 -13.12
C ASN A 51 -6.78 13.02 -14.48
N ALA A 52 -6.59 14.34 -14.49
CA ALA A 52 -6.61 15.16 -15.71
C ALA A 52 -5.24 15.27 -16.42
N ASN A 53 -4.13 15.09 -15.70
CA ASN A 53 -2.80 15.39 -16.21
C ASN A 53 -2.19 14.26 -17.06
N ALA A 54 -1.66 14.64 -18.22
CA ALA A 54 -0.79 13.80 -19.06
C ALA A 54 0.70 13.87 -18.66
N ASP A 55 1.08 14.78 -17.75
CA ASP A 55 2.44 14.91 -17.24
C ASP A 55 2.65 13.98 -16.02
N HIS A 56 3.22 12.82 -16.31
CA HIS A 56 3.50 11.79 -15.32
C HIS A 56 4.44 12.23 -14.19
N VAL A 57 5.37 13.17 -14.41
CA VAL A 57 6.40 13.54 -13.42
C VAL A 57 5.82 14.40 -12.30
N LEU A 58 5.03 15.42 -12.67
CA LEU A 58 4.29 16.25 -11.71
C LEU A 58 3.24 15.42 -10.96
N GLY A 59 2.59 14.48 -11.66
CA GLY A 59 1.67 13.51 -11.07
C GLY A 59 2.32 12.68 -9.98
N GLU A 60 3.47 12.04 -10.26
CA GLU A 60 4.20 11.22 -9.29
C GLU A 60 4.66 12.01 -8.07
N THR A 61 5.17 13.22 -8.28
CA THR A 61 5.65 14.06 -7.18
C THR A 61 4.50 14.50 -6.28
N SER A 62 3.30 14.70 -6.84
CA SER A 62 2.09 15.05 -6.08
C SER A 62 1.60 13.91 -5.17
N LEU A 63 1.95 12.64 -5.47
CA LEU A 63 1.54 11.49 -4.66
C LEU A 63 2.12 11.53 -3.25
N ILE A 64 3.30 12.11 -3.04
CA ILE A 64 3.90 12.21 -1.70
C ILE A 64 3.06 13.12 -0.79
N VAL A 65 2.47 14.17 -1.37
CA VAL A 65 1.59 15.12 -0.68
C VAL A 65 0.26 14.46 -0.37
N LEU A 66 -0.36 13.76 -1.34
CA LEU A 66 -1.59 13.00 -1.10
C LEU A 66 -1.39 11.92 -0.03
N ASN A 67 -0.26 11.20 -0.06
CA ASN A 67 0.06 10.20 0.95
C ASN A 67 0.14 10.83 2.34
N GLN A 68 0.81 11.98 2.46
CA GLN A 68 0.89 12.71 3.72
C GLN A 68 -0.47 13.26 4.17
N LEU A 69 -1.28 13.77 3.24
CA LEU A 69 -2.62 14.27 3.52
C LEU A 69 -3.52 13.18 4.11
N LEU A 70 -3.50 11.98 3.52
CA LEU A 70 -4.21 10.81 4.04
C LEU A 70 -3.72 10.44 5.45
N ARG A 71 -2.40 10.39 5.67
CA ARG A 71 -1.83 10.11 7.00
C ARG A 71 -2.30 11.13 8.04
N SER A 72 -2.34 12.41 7.68
CA SER A 72 -2.84 13.45 8.57
C SER A 72 -4.31 13.25 8.91
N PHE A 73 -5.15 12.89 7.91
CA PHE A 73 -6.55 12.52 8.17
C PHE A 73 -6.67 11.32 9.12
N LEU A 74 -5.86 10.28 8.93
CA LEU A 74 -5.87 9.09 9.79
C LEU A 74 -5.53 9.42 11.24
N ILE A 75 -4.49 10.23 11.47
CA ILE A 75 -4.12 10.67 12.82
C ILE A 75 -5.25 11.50 13.43
N CYS A 76 -5.89 12.36 12.65
CA CYS A 76 -7.01 13.17 13.11
C CYS A 76 -8.22 12.31 13.52
N VAL A 77 -8.58 11.29 12.72
CA VAL A 77 -9.62 10.31 13.05
C VAL A 77 -9.28 9.59 14.36
N GLN A 78 -8.05 9.08 14.50
CA GLN A 78 -7.61 8.38 15.71
C GLN A 78 -7.63 9.28 16.97
N SER A 79 -7.38 10.57 16.79
CA SER A 79 -7.44 11.57 17.88
C SER A 79 -8.86 12.08 18.19
N ASN A 80 -9.91 11.48 17.61
CA ASN A 80 -11.31 11.92 17.70
C ASN A 80 -11.56 13.37 17.22
N LYS A 81 -10.65 13.92 16.39
CA LYS A 81 -10.83 15.24 15.76
C LYS A 81 -11.68 15.17 14.48
N LEU A 82 -12.03 13.95 14.05
CA LEU A 82 -12.77 13.67 12.82
C LEU A 82 -13.56 12.37 12.97
N GLU A 83 -14.84 12.39 12.59
CA GLU A 83 -15.75 11.23 12.70
C GLU A 83 -15.46 10.14 11.64
N ALA A 84 -15.20 10.54 10.40
CA ALA A 84 -14.95 9.63 9.29
C ALA A 84 -13.90 10.19 8.34
N LEU A 85 -13.23 9.30 7.60
CA LEU A 85 -12.22 9.70 6.64
C LEU A 85 -12.90 10.38 5.43
N PRO A 86 -12.51 11.61 5.04
CA PRO A 86 -13.16 12.36 3.97
C PRO A 86 -12.66 11.94 2.57
N VAL A 87 -12.40 10.64 2.40
CA VAL A 87 -11.80 10.05 1.21
C VAL A 87 -12.58 8.80 0.84
N SER A 88 -12.93 8.65 -0.43
CA SER A 88 -13.63 7.47 -0.94
C SER A 88 -12.68 6.39 -1.46
N CYS A 89 -13.18 5.15 -1.48
CA CYS A 89 -12.43 3.99 -1.99
C CYS A 89 -12.08 4.15 -3.48
N GLU A 90 -12.99 4.64 -4.31
CA GLU A 90 -12.73 4.84 -5.74
C GLU A 90 -11.69 5.93 -6.02
N GLU A 91 -11.63 6.99 -5.20
CA GLU A 91 -10.54 7.96 -5.30
C GLU A 91 -9.18 7.30 -5.04
N VAL A 92 -9.09 6.50 -3.97
CA VAL A 92 -7.88 5.75 -3.64
C VAL A 92 -7.47 4.78 -4.77
N TYR A 93 -8.43 4.06 -5.33
CA TYR A 93 -8.15 3.13 -6.44
C TYR A 93 -7.85 3.84 -7.77
N SER A 94 -8.38 5.03 -8.02
CA SER A 94 -8.01 5.82 -9.22
C SER A 94 -6.52 6.15 -9.22
N ILE A 95 -5.95 6.50 -8.06
CA ILE A 95 -4.51 6.75 -7.90
C ILE A 95 -3.72 5.46 -8.18
N LEU A 96 -4.17 4.33 -7.62
CA LEU A 96 -3.50 3.04 -7.80
C LEU A 96 -3.47 2.60 -9.27
N ARG A 97 -4.57 2.81 -10.00
CA ARG A 97 -4.67 2.48 -11.42
C ARG A 97 -3.69 3.30 -12.26
N LEU A 98 -3.48 4.57 -11.92
CA LEU A 98 -2.56 5.46 -12.62
C LEU A 98 -1.09 5.21 -12.27
N TYR A 99 -0.79 4.94 -11.00
CA TYR A 99 0.59 4.80 -10.50
C TYR A 99 0.80 3.53 -9.67
N PRO A 100 0.61 2.32 -10.23
CA PRO A 100 0.66 1.07 -9.47
C PRO A 100 2.07 0.75 -8.94
N LYS A 101 3.12 1.31 -9.55
CA LYS A 101 4.53 1.09 -9.18
C LYS A 101 5.10 2.19 -8.28
N ASN A 102 4.33 3.23 -7.97
CA ASN A 102 4.78 4.31 -7.09
C ASN A 102 4.50 3.95 -5.62
N VAL A 103 5.51 4.03 -4.75
CA VAL A 103 5.39 3.65 -3.34
C VAL A 103 4.31 4.45 -2.61
N SER A 104 4.20 5.76 -2.86
CA SER A 104 3.21 6.60 -2.20
C SER A 104 1.78 6.24 -2.60
N SER A 105 1.55 5.90 -3.88
CA SER A 105 0.27 5.39 -4.38
C SER A 105 -0.13 4.07 -3.69
N VAL A 106 0.77 3.10 -3.64
CA VAL A 106 0.51 1.80 -2.99
C VAL A 106 0.29 1.98 -1.48
N GLN A 107 1.04 2.87 -0.82
CA GLN A 107 0.83 3.21 0.60
C GLN A 107 -0.54 3.87 0.87
N ILE A 108 -1.05 4.71 -0.04
CA ILE A 108 -2.37 5.33 0.11
C ILE A 108 -3.44 4.23 0.21
N VAL A 109 -3.37 3.24 -0.68
CA VAL A 109 -4.27 2.08 -0.68
C VAL A 109 -4.10 1.24 0.59
N ASP A 110 -2.87 0.94 0.96
CA ASP A 110 -2.56 0.17 2.16
C ASP A 110 -3.17 0.79 3.41
N PHE A 111 -2.91 2.08 3.63
CA PHE A 111 -3.44 2.82 4.76
C PHE A 111 -4.95 2.92 4.77
N TYR A 112 -5.57 3.09 3.59
CA TYR A 112 -7.01 3.15 3.47
C TYR A 112 -7.65 1.80 3.81
N LEU A 113 -7.20 0.71 3.18
CA LEU A 113 -7.77 -0.63 3.36
C LEU A 113 -7.47 -1.23 4.74
N SER A 114 -6.38 -0.84 5.38
CA SER A 114 -6.03 -1.30 6.74
C SER A 114 -6.98 -0.81 7.83
N ARG A 115 -7.93 0.09 7.50
CA ARG A 115 -8.92 0.56 8.47
C ARG A 115 -10.01 -0.47 8.68
N GLU A 116 -10.36 -0.69 9.93
CA GLU A 116 -11.49 -1.54 10.33
C GLU A 116 -12.82 -1.10 9.69
N GLN A 117 -13.04 0.21 9.55
CA GLN A 117 -14.24 0.79 8.93
C GLN A 117 -14.29 0.66 7.40
N ASN A 118 -13.26 0.07 6.78
CA ASN A 118 -13.17 -0.10 5.33
C ASN A 118 -13.12 -1.59 4.94
N LYS A 119 -13.44 -2.49 5.88
CA LYS A 119 -13.43 -3.95 5.64
C LYS A 119 -14.48 -4.38 4.61
N GLU A 120 -15.55 -3.62 4.45
CA GLU A 120 -16.58 -3.86 3.43
C GLU A 120 -16.04 -3.77 2.00
N PHE A 121 -14.91 -3.09 1.77
CA PHE A 121 -14.27 -3.00 0.46
C PHE A 121 -13.37 -4.21 0.15
N LEU A 122 -13.11 -5.08 1.13
CA LEU A 122 -12.29 -6.29 0.97
C LEU A 122 -13.14 -7.45 0.45
N THR A 123 -13.41 -7.45 -0.86
CA THR A 123 -14.15 -8.52 -1.54
C THR A 123 -13.23 -9.36 -2.43
N GLU A 124 -13.67 -10.56 -2.82
CA GLU A 124 -12.92 -11.42 -3.75
C GLU A 124 -12.75 -10.77 -5.14
N GLU A 125 -13.79 -10.08 -5.63
CA GLU A 125 -13.72 -9.30 -6.86
C GLU A 125 -12.66 -8.20 -6.77
N ARG A 126 -12.64 -7.46 -5.65
CA ARG A 126 -11.67 -6.40 -5.43
C ARG A 126 -10.25 -6.93 -5.29
N LEU A 127 -10.07 -8.14 -4.73
CA LEU A 127 -8.78 -8.81 -4.69
C LEU A 127 -8.24 -9.05 -6.10
N GLU A 128 -9.05 -9.55 -7.05
CA GLU A 128 -8.59 -9.78 -8.42
C GLU A 128 -8.15 -8.48 -9.11
N GLU A 129 -8.92 -7.40 -8.97
CA GLU A 129 -8.56 -6.08 -9.49
C GLU A 129 -7.25 -5.58 -8.88
N THR A 130 -7.13 -5.69 -7.55
CA THR A 130 -5.96 -5.21 -6.80
C THR A 130 -4.72 -6.02 -7.16
N TYR A 131 -4.85 -7.34 -7.30
CA TYR A 131 -3.76 -8.22 -7.69
C TYR A 131 -3.24 -7.89 -9.10
N LYS A 132 -4.12 -7.65 -10.09
CA LYS A 132 -3.69 -7.26 -11.44
C LYS A 132 -2.82 -6.00 -11.45
N LEU A 133 -3.13 -5.05 -10.56
CA LEU A 133 -2.34 -3.81 -10.41
C LEU A 133 -1.02 -4.02 -9.68
N LEU A 134 -1.01 -4.87 -8.65
CA LEU A 134 0.13 -5.05 -7.74
C LEU A 134 1.02 -6.26 -8.07
N GLU A 135 0.61 -7.18 -8.93
CA GLU A 135 1.38 -8.38 -9.31
C GLU A 135 2.84 -8.06 -9.70
N PRO A 136 3.12 -7.02 -10.52
CA PRO A 136 4.50 -6.66 -10.87
C PRO A 136 5.34 -6.18 -9.69
N ASN A 137 4.72 -5.74 -8.59
CA ASN A 137 5.44 -5.24 -7.42
C ASN A 137 6.02 -6.37 -6.57
N LEU A 138 5.53 -7.61 -6.72
CA LEU A 138 6.06 -8.78 -6.00
C LEU A 138 7.51 -9.09 -6.38
N VAL A 139 7.91 -8.81 -7.62
CA VAL A 139 9.30 -8.97 -8.10
C VAL A 139 10.16 -7.71 -7.92
N SER A 140 9.61 -6.65 -7.29
CA SER A 140 10.38 -5.42 -7.02
C SER A 140 11.61 -5.72 -6.18
N SER A 141 12.74 -5.07 -6.48
CA SER A 141 13.95 -5.14 -5.64
C SER A 141 13.79 -4.40 -4.30
N SER A 142 12.82 -3.48 -4.22
CA SER A 142 12.51 -2.73 -3.01
C SER A 142 11.73 -3.58 -2.01
N HIS A 143 12.37 -3.90 -0.88
CA HIS A 143 11.73 -4.55 0.25
C HIS A 143 10.45 -3.84 0.70
N ASN A 144 10.48 -2.51 0.80
CA ASN A 144 9.30 -1.73 1.21
C ASN A 144 8.13 -1.91 0.23
N MET A 145 8.41 -1.91 -1.08
CA MET A 145 7.36 -2.12 -2.08
C MET A 145 6.74 -3.52 -1.97
N ARG A 146 7.57 -4.57 -1.85
CA ARG A 146 7.09 -5.95 -1.66
C ARG A 146 6.30 -6.08 -0.37
N LEU A 147 6.79 -5.50 0.73
CA LEU A 147 6.16 -5.58 2.05
C LEU A 147 4.74 -5.00 2.03
N ILE A 148 4.58 -3.78 1.51
CA ILE A 148 3.28 -3.12 1.42
C ILE A 148 2.35 -3.90 0.48
N THR A 149 2.88 -4.38 -0.66
CA THR A 149 2.12 -5.20 -1.61
C THR A 149 1.59 -6.48 -0.96
N CYS A 150 2.46 -7.23 -0.25
CA CYS A 150 2.06 -8.43 0.47
C CYS A 150 1.07 -8.13 1.59
N HIS A 151 1.20 -6.98 2.26
CA HIS A 151 0.26 -6.56 3.28
C HIS A 151 -1.14 -6.37 2.70
N ILE A 152 -1.26 -5.57 1.63
CA ILE A 152 -2.52 -5.36 0.90
C ILE A 152 -3.16 -6.68 0.49
N LEU A 153 -2.43 -7.55 -0.21
CA LEU A 153 -2.98 -8.83 -0.70
C LEU A 153 -3.41 -9.77 0.44
N SER A 154 -2.76 -9.68 1.61
CA SER A 154 -3.08 -10.52 2.77
C SER A 154 -4.35 -10.11 3.52
N MET A 155 -4.85 -8.89 3.29
CA MET A 155 -6.06 -8.37 3.96
C MET A 155 -7.35 -8.96 3.38
N PHE A 156 -7.35 -9.32 2.10
CA PHE A 156 -8.55 -9.79 1.43
C PHE A 156 -8.99 -11.17 1.93
N PRO A 157 -10.32 -11.40 2.06
CA PRO A 157 -10.82 -12.75 2.23
C PRO A 157 -10.51 -13.57 0.98
N VAL A 158 -10.19 -14.85 1.19
CA VAL A 158 -9.84 -15.77 0.11
C VAL A 158 -10.46 -17.13 0.35
N GLN A 159 -10.90 -17.77 -0.73
CA GLN A 159 -11.23 -19.18 -0.75
C GLN A 159 -10.00 -19.99 -1.14
N LEU A 160 -9.64 -20.98 -0.32
CA LEU A 160 -8.57 -21.93 -0.61
C LEU A 160 -9.18 -23.22 -1.19
N PRO A 161 -8.43 -23.96 -2.03
CA PRO A 161 -8.86 -25.28 -2.48
C PRO A 161 -9.12 -26.21 -1.28
N ALA A 162 -10.28 -26.86 -1.28
CA ALA A 162 -10.65 -27.82 -0.25
C ALA A 162 -9.88 -29.14 -0.45
N TYR A 163 -9.38 -29.70 0.66
CA TYR A 163 -8.80 -31.03 0.73
C TYR A 163 -9.40 -31.76 1.93
N ASP A 164 -9.83 -33.00 1.75
CA ASP A 164 -10.45 -33.85 2.79
C ASP A 164 -9.42 -34.43 3.77
N ASP A 165 -8.45 -33.61 4.20
CA ASP A 165 -7.40 -34.01 5.15
C ASP A 165 -7.53 -33.36 6.53
N GLY A 166 -8.57 -32.54 6.75
CA GLY A 166 -8.84 -31.90 8.03
C GLY A 166 -7.82 -30.82 8.42
N ILE A 167 -6.96 -30.40 7.49
CA ILE A 167 -5.89 -29.42 7.76
C ILE A 167 -6.36 -28.02 7.39
N THR A 168 -6.44 -27.14 8.39
CA THR A 168 -6.60 -25.69 8.17
C THR A 168 -5.32 -25.11 7.60
N ARG A 169 -5.43 -24.48 6.43
CA ARG A 169 -4.29 -23.90 5.71
C ARG A 169 -4.29 -22.39 5.80
N GLU A 170 -3.10 -21.82 5.91
CA GLU A 170 -2.90 -20.38 5.79
C GLU A 170 -2.73 -20.00 4.32
N CYS A 171 -3.34 -18.89 3.90
CA CYS A 171 -3.19 -18.35 2.55
C CYS A 171 -1.74 -17.96 2.24
N ALA A 172 -1.31 -18.26 1.02
CA ALA A 172 0.02 -17.91 0.50
C ALA A 172 0.37 -16.41 0.66
N PHE A 173 -0.59 -15.50 0.50
CA PHE A 173 -0.37 -14.06 0.73
C PHE A 173 0.10 -13.74 2.15
N LYS A 174 -0.43 -14.42 3.17
CA LYS A 174 0.00 -14.26 4.57
C LYS A 174 1.38 -14.86 4.81
N THR A 175 1.69 -15.99 4.18
CA THR A 175 3.04 -16.58 4.21
C THR A 175 4.07 -15.63 3.58
N MET A 176 3.76 -15.02 2.43
CA MET A 176 4.62 -14.02 1.79
C MET A 176 4.81 -12.78 2.67
N LEU A 177 3.74 -12.25 3.26
CA LEU A 177 3.83 -11.13 4.21
C LEU A 177 4.72 -11.48 5.40
N THR A 178 4.58 -12.68 5.97
CA THR A 178 5.38 -13.12 7.11
C THR A 178 6.86 -13.23 6.73
N ALA A 179 7.18 -13.80 5.56
CA ALA A 179 8.54 -13.88 5.04
C ALA A 179 9.15 -12.49 4.79
N GLU A 180 8.36 -11.54 4.29
CA GLU A 180 8.84 -10.19 4.01
C GLU A 180 8.94 -9.34 5.28
N LYS A 181 8.12 -9.54 6.32
CA LYS A 181 8.24 -8.82 7.61
C LYS A 181 9.51 -9.15 8.39
N MET A 182 10.20 -10.24 8.04
CA MET A 182 11.42 -10.62 8.75
C MET A 182 12.50 -9.55 8.60
N PRO A 183 13.21 -9.24 9.71
CA PRO A 183 14.26 -8.22 9.70
C PRO A 183 15.38 -8.59 8.72
N LEU A 184 16.23 -7.60 8.43
CA LEU A 184 17.41 -7.79 7.58
C LEU A 184 18.17 -9.07 7.97
N PRO A 185 18.64 -9.85 6.99
CA PRO A 185 19.12 -11.19 7.22
C PRO A 185 20.41 -11.13 8.04
N THR A 186 20.33 -11.63 9.26
CA THR A 186 21.45 -12.05 10.10
C THR A 186 21.57 -13.57 9.98
N VAL A 187 22.74 -14.13 10.30
CA VAL A 187 22.95 -15.59 10.26
C VAL A 187 21.88 -16.36 11.06
N HIS A 188 21.36 -15.76 12.14
CA HIS A 188 20.35 -16.37 13.01
C HIS A 188 18.93 -16.33 12.41
N ASN A 189 18.48 -15.18 11.90
CA ASN A 189 17.11 -15.04 11.38
C ASN A 189 16.95 -15.57 9.93
N TYR A 190 18.07 -15.80 9.22
CA TYR A 190 18.06 -16.31 7.85
C TYR A 190 17.45 -17.71 7.75
N ARG A 191 17.75 -18.59 8.72
CA ARG A 191 17.18 -19.94 8.77
C ARG A 191 15.66 -19.91 8.91
N GLU A 192 15.14 -18.99 9.71
CA GLU A 192 13.71 -18.82 9.88
C GLU A 192 13.06 -18.30 8.59
N LYS A 193 13.67 -17.31 7.93
CA LYS A 193 13.19 -16.81 6.63
C LYS A 193 13.16 -17.90 5.56
N LEU A 194 14.20 -18.72 5.48
CA LEU A 194 14.25 -19.86 4.56
C LEU A 194 13.08 -20.84 4.76
N ILE A 195 12.63 -21.07 5.99
CA ILE A 195 11.46 -21.93 6.25
C ILE A 195 10.21 -21.36 5.57
N TYR A 196 10.01 -20.04 5.66
CA TYR A 196 8.86 -19.40 5.01
C TYR A 196 8.99 -19.37 3.49
N LEU A 197 10.19 -19.13 2.94
CA LEU A 197 10.41 -19.18 1.50
C LEU A 197 10.19 -20.59 0.93
N ARG A 198 10.61 -21.64 1.64
CA ARG A 198 10.35 -23.03 1.24
C ARG A 198 8.87 -23.38 1.21
N LYS A 199 8.05 -22.80 2.09
CA LYS A 199 6.58 -22.97 2.05
C LYS A 199 5.95 -22.40 0.77
N LEU A 200 6.66 -21.50 0.08
CA LEU A 200 6.22 -20.88 -1.18
C LEU A 200 6.66 -21.68 -2.42
N GLU A 201 7.44 -22.75 -2.25
CA GLU A 201 7.76 -23.66 -3.35
C GLU A 201 6.49 -24.30 -3.90
N TYR A 202 6.45 -24.48 -5.23
CA TYR A 202 5.24 -24.91 -5.95
C TYR A 202 4.57 -26.15 -5.34
N GLY A 203 5.35 -27.19 -5.02
CA GLY A 203 4.81 -28.43 -4.46
C GLY A 203 4.11 -28.27 -3.10
N MET A 204 4.43 -27.21 -2.35
CA MET A 204 3.84 -26.92 -1.05
C MET A 204 2.72 -25.87 -1.12
N VAL A 205 2.94 -24.80 -1.91
CA VAL A 205 2.08 -23.61 -1.91
C VAL A 205 0.77 -23.80 -2.67
N VAL A 206 0.69 -24.76 -3.60
CA VAL A 206 -0.50 -24.98 -4.45
C VAL A 206 -1.78 -25.18 -3.63
N LYS A 207 -1.68 -25.81 -2.46
CA LYS A 207 -2.83 -26.02 -1.57
C LYS A 207 -3.22 -24.77 -0.77
N CYS A 208 -2.35 -23.78 -0.72
CA CYS A 208 -2.49 -22.53 0.04
C CYS A 208 -2.73 -21.33 -0.88
N LEU A 209 -2.76 -21.53 -2.20
CA LEU A 209 -3.09 -20.49 -3.16
C LEU A 209 -4.60 -20.24 -3.16
N PRO A 210 -5.03 -18.97 -3.12
CA PRO A 210 -6.42 -18.63 -3.38
C PRO A 210 -6.88 -19.15 -4.74
N LEU A 211 -8.16 -19.54 -4.83
CA LEU A 211 -8.82 -19.79 -6.10
C LEU A 211 -8.79 -18.51 -6.95
N GLY A 212 -8.52 -18.63 -8.26
CA GLY A 212 -8.39 -17.50 -9.17
C GLY A 212 -7.03 -17.46 -9.88
N SER A 213 -6.63 -16.28 -10.35
CA SER A 213 -5.43 -16.09 -11.20
C SER A 213 -4.17 -15.72 -10.41
N PHE A 214 -3.94 -16.38 -9.27
CA PHE A 214 -2.88 -16.04 -8.31
C PHE A 214 -1.67 -16.98 -8.32
N GLN A 215 -1.60 -17.91 -9.27
CA GLN A 215 -0.59 -18.98 -9.30
C GLN A 215 0.85 -18.45 -9.41
N LYS A 216 1.02 -17.28 -10.02
CA LYS A 216 2.33 -16.65 -10.22
C LYS A 216 2.82 -15.91 -8.97
N ALA A 217 1.94 -15.55 -8.03
CA ALA A 217 2.30 -14.69 -6.92
C ALA A 217 3.49 -15.21 -6.09
N PRO A 218 3.52 -16.50 -5.67
CA PRO A 218 4.66 -17.03 -4.92
C PRO A 218 5.97 -16.99 -5.72
N LEU A 219 5.93 -17.34 -7.00
CA LEU A 219 7.10 -17.31 -7.88
C LEU A 219 7.66 -15.89 -8.03
N LEU A 220 6.80 -14.92 -8.32
CA LEU A 220 7.21 -13.52 -8.47
C LEU A 220 7.82 -12.96 -7.18
N PHE A 221 7.24 -13.32 -6.03
CA PHE A 221 7.77 -12.94 -4.72
C PHE A 221 9.14 -13.56 -4.42
N LEU A 222 9.33 -14.84 -4.75
CA LEU A 222 10.62 -15.52 -4.63
C LEU A 222 11.69 -14.84 -5.50
N LEU A 223 11.35 -14.52 -6.77
CA LEU A 223 12.23 -13.77 -7.67
C LEU A 223 12.60 -12.37 -7.11
N GLY A 224 11.65 -11.68 -6.48
CA GLY A 224 11.93 -10.41 -5.80
C GLY A 224 12.89 -10.55 -4.62
N ASN A 225 12.88 -11.72 -3.96
CA ASN A 225 13.78 -12.06 -2.84
C ASN A 225 15.16 -12.58 -3.29
N GLU A 226 15.40 -12.88 -4.57
CA GLU A 226 16.71 -13.29 -5.08
C GLU A 226 17.81 -12.24 -4.79
N PHE A 227 17.46 -10.95 -4.80
CA PHE A 227 18.38 -9.85 -4.47
C PHE A 227 18.79 -9.78 -2.99
N TRP A 228 18.11 -10.52 -2.10
CA TRP A 228 18.47 -10.62 -0.69
C TRP A 228 19.53 -11.69 -0.42
N ASN A 229 19.61 -12.74 -1.25
CA ASN A 229 20.39 -13.94 -0.96
C ASN A 229 21.90 -13.79 -1.21
N PHE A 230 22.35 -12.88 -2.09
CA PHE A 230 23.76 -12.81 -2.48
C PHE A 230 24.65 -11.89 -1.64
N LYS A 231 24.11 -11.02 -0.78
CA LYS A 231 24.99 -10.16 0.06
C LYS A 231 25.77 -10.94 1.13
N LEU A 232 25.29 -12.12 1.54
CA LEU A 232 25.98 -12.98 2.51
C LEU A 232 27.03 -13.92 1.88
N LEU A 233 27.07 -14.03 0.55
CA LEU A 233 28.01 -14.91 -0.17
C LEU A 233 29.16 -14.16 -0.85
N TRP A 234 29.16 -12.83 -0.79
CA TRP A 234 30.11 -11.96 -1.52
C TRP A 234 30.92 -11.04 -0.58
N ALA A 235 30.98 -11.36 0.72
CA ALA A 235 31.85 -10.70 1.69
C ALA A 235 32.95 -11.67 2.16
#